data_AF-S4R8D4-F1
#
_entry.id   AF-S4R8D4-F1
#
_cell.length_a   1.000
_cell.length_b   1.000
_cell.length_c   1.000
_cell.angle_alpha   90.00
_cell.angle_beta   90.00
_cell.angle_gamma   90.00
#
_symmetry.space_group_name_H-M   'P 1'
#
loop_
_entity.id
_entity.type
_entity.pdbx_description
1 polymer ?
#
loop_
_entity_poly.entity_id
_entity_poly.type
_entity_poly.pdbx_seq_one_letter_code
_entity_poly.pdbx_strand_id
1 'polypeptide(L)'
;NRKPEKGLAFLVSRGFVGATASAAAHFLLQRKGLSRQMIGEFLGNRQRPFNRDVLEVSRCFVDEMDFSGLELDEALRLFQTHVRLQGEAQKVERLVEVFSRRYCACNPAVVSALCSEDTVFVLAFAIVLLNTDMYSPSVRHDRKMRLDDFIKNLRGVDDGEDIPRDFLVGIYERIRKQ
;
A
#
# COMPACT_ATOMS: atom_id res chain seq x y z
N ASN A 1 7.87 18.43 -2.20
CA ASN A 1 6.58 18.71 -1.53
C ASN A 1 5.53 19.47 -2.35
N ARG A 2 5.87 20.26 -3.40
CA ARG A 2 4.84 20.86 -4.30
C ARG A 2 4.76 20.19 -5.68
N LYS A 3 5.91 20.00 -6.33
CA LYS A 3 6.04 19.31 -7.62
C LYS A 3 7.17 18.28 -7.49
N PRO A 4 6.88 17.00 -7.22
CA PRO A 4 7.89 16.01 -6.86
C PRO A 4 8.99 15.87 -7.90
N GLU A 5 8.62 15.81 -9.18
CA GLU A 5 9.53 15.64 -10.31
C GLU A 5 10.48 16.83 -10.45
N LYS A 6 9.95 18.05 -10.36
CA LYS A 6 10.78 19.27 -10.41
C LYS A 6 11.69 19.38 -9.19
N GLY A 7 11.19 18.98 -8.02
CA GLY A 7 11.96 18.98 -6.77
C GLY A 7 13.13 18.02 -6.84
N LEU A 8 12.90 16.78 -7.29
CA LEU A 8 13.95 15.78 -7.46
C LEU A 8 14.98 16.21 -8.51
N ALA A 9 14.53 16.71 -9.67
CA ALA A 9 15.43 17.21 -10.71
C ALA A 9 16.31 18.37 -10.21
N PHE A 10 15.77 19.26 -9.38
CA PHE A 10 16.54 20.34 -8.75
C PHE A 10 17.57 19.82 -7.75
N LEU A 11 17.22 18.81 -6.94
CA LEU A 11 18.16 18.22 -5.98
C LEU A 11 19.29 17.47 -6.69
N VAL A 12 18.98 16.80 -7.80
CA VAL A 12 19.97 16.14 -8.66
C VAL A 12 20.90 17.16 -9.30
N SER A 13 20.38 18.25 -9.86
CA SER A 13 21.22 19.28 -10.50
C SER A 13 22.13 20.04 -9.52
N ARG A 14 21.76 20.05 -8.24
CA ARG A 14 22.57 20.62 -7.15
C ARG A 14 23.50 19.61 -6.49
N GLY A 15 23.50 18.35 -6.91
CA GLY A 15 24.35 17.29 -6.37
C GLY A 15 23.92 16.75 -5.00
N PHE A 16 22.72 17.06 -4.52
CA PHE A 16 22.21 16.55 -3.25
C PHE A 16 21.68 15.12 -3.35
N VAL A 17 21.29 14.68 -4.55
CA VAL A 17 20.79 13.34 -4.85
C VAL A 17 21.46 12.86 -6.14
N GLY A 18 21.87 11.59 -6.19
CA GLY A 18 22.39 11.00 -7.42
C GLY A 18 21.31 10.93 -8.51
N ALA A 19 21.73 10.95 -9.78
CA ALA A 19 20.80 10.90 -10.92
C ALA A 19 20.21 9.50 -11.20
N THR A 20 20.54 8.50 -10.37
CA THR A 20 20.08 7.12 -10.54
C THR A 20 18.78 6.85 -9.80
N ALA A 21 18.03 5.85 -10.28
CA ALA A 21 16.80 5.40 -9.62
C ALA A 21 17.04 4.96 -8.17
N SER A 22 18.15 4.27 -7.89
CA SER A 22 18.53 3.85 -6.53
C SER A 22 18.83 5.03 -5.60
N ALA A 23 19.55 6.03 -6.07
CA ALA A 23 19.85 7.21 -5.26
C ALA A 23 18.56 7.99 -4.93
N ALA A 24 17.65 8.10 -5.89
CA ALA A 24 16.34 8.70 -5.68
C ALA A 24 15.46 7.88 -4.71
N ALA A 25 15.41 6.55 -4.86
CA ALA A 25 14.67 5.66 -3.95
C ALA A 25 15.16 5.78 -2.50
N HIS A 26 16.47 5.67 -2.29
CA HIS A 26 17.11 5.83 -0.99
C HIS A 26 16.84 7.22 -0.38
N PHE A 27 16.88 8.28 -1.20
CA PHE A 27 16.54 9.64 -0.77
C PHE A 27 15.08 9.75 -0.32
N LEU A 28 14.14 9.23 -1.11
CA LEU A 28 12.70 9.32 -0.83
C LEU A 28 12.32 8.58 0.45
N LEU A 29 12.98 7.46 0.75
CA LEU A 29 12.64 6.61 1.89
C LEU A 29 13.34 7.02 3.19
N GLN A 30 14.57 7.52 3.13
CA GLN A 30 15.35 7.83 4.35
C GLN A 30 15.27 9.29 4.80
N ARG A 31 15.01 10.25 3.90
CA ARG A 31 15.10 11.67 4.25
C ARG A 31 13.83 12.18 4.91
N LYS A 32 13.99 12.70 6.13
CA LYS A 32 12.95 13.44 6.86
C LYS A 32 12.61 14.75 6.13
N GLY A 33 11.38 15.24 6.30
CA GLY A 33 10.90 16.50 5.71
C GLY A 33 10.23 16.37 4.33
N LEU A 34 10.21 15.15 3.76
CA LEU A 34 9.43 14.85 2.56
C LEU A 34 7.98 14.52 2.94
N SER A 35 7.04 15.04 2.15
CA SER A 35 5.63 14.71 2.31
C SER A 35 5.36 13.29 1.80
N ARG A 36 4.85 12.42 2.68
CA ARG A 36 4.46 11.03 2.34
C ARG A 36 3.43 10.95 1.23
N GLN A 37 2.54 11.95 1.14
CA GLN A 37 1.60 12.07 0.02
C GLN A 37 2.35 12.26 -1.30
N MET A 38 3.29 13.19 -1.33
CA MET A 38 4.03 13.52 -2.55
C MET A 38 4.99 12.40 -2.97
N ILE A 39 5.47 11.60 -2.02
CA ILE A 39 6.21 10.36 -2.29
C ILE A 39 5.28 9.36 -3.01
N GLY A 40 4.09 9.11 -2.46
CA GLY A 40 3.09 8.24 -3.11
C GLY A 40 2.70 8.73 -4.50
N GLU A 41 2.49 10.04 -4.67
CA GLU A 41 2.20 10.64 -5.99
C GLU A 41 3.33 10.44 -7.00
N PHE A 42 4.58 10.57 -6.57
CA PHE A 42 5.76 10.38 -7.42
C PHE A 42 5.93 8.90 -7.80
N LEU A 43 5.88 7.99 -6.83
CA LEU A 43 6.08 6.56 -7.03
C LEU A 43 4.92 5.91 -7.82
N GLY A 44 3.69 6.41 -7.65
CA GLY A 44 2.52 5.95 -8.40
C GLY A 44 2.45 6.46 -9.85
N ASN A 45 3.34 7.37 -10.27
CA ASN A 45 3.30 7.95 -11.61
C ASN A 45 3.82 6.97 -12.67
N ARG A 46 2.91 6.36 -13.43
CA ARG A 46 3.23 5.36 -14.47
C ARG A 46 3.70 5.97 -15.80
N GLN A 47 3.44 7.26 -16.03
CA GLN A 47 3.69 7.89 -17.33
C GLN A 47 5.19 8.15 -17.59
N ARG A 48 6.00 8.24 -16.53
CA ARG A 48 7.43 8.52 -16.64
C ARG A 48 8.24 7.25 -16.37
N PRO A 49 9.12 6.83 -17.30
CA PRO A 49 10.00 5.66 -17.11
C PRO A 49 10.82 5.76 -15.82
N PHE A 50 11.45 6.91 -15.57
CA PHE A 50 12.24 7.12 -14.36
C PHE A 50 11.44 6.92 -13.06
N ASN A 51 10.18 7.35 -13.00
CA ASN A 51 9.33 7.11 -11.83
C ASN A 51 9.05 5.62 -11.62
N ARG A 52 8.88 4.87 -12.72
CA ARG A 52 8.72 3.41 -12.68
C ARG A 52 10.00 2.74 -12.21
N ASP A 53 11.15 3.17 -12.70
CA ASP A 53 12.45 2.63 -12.30
C ASP A 53 12.73 2.92 -10.83
N VAL A 54 12.41 4.13 -10.36
CA VAL A 54 12.53 4.50 -8.93
C VAL A 54 11.58 3.69 -8.09
N LEU A 55 10.34 3.46 -8.54
CA LEU A 55 9.42 2.56 -7.85
C LEU A 55 9.98 1.14 -7.82
N GLU A 56 10.51 0.62 -8.92
CA GLU A 56 11.08 -0.72 -9.00
C GLU A 56 12.28 -0.89 -8.07
N VAL A 57 13.18 0.09 -8.00
CA VAL A 57 14.26 0.08 -7.01
C VAL A 57 13.73 0.30 -5.59
N SER A 58 12.66 1.08 -5.43
CA SER A 58 11.97 1.17 -4.14
C SER A 58 11.30 -0.16 -3.77
N ARG A 59 10.96 -1.03 -4.72
CA ARG A 59 10.51 -2.40 -4.41
C ARG A 59 11.61 -3.15 -3.68
N CYS A 60 12.88 -3.02 -4.10
CA CYS A 60 14.00 -3.59 -3.35
C CYS A 60 14.11 -3.06 -1.91
N PHE A 61 13.68 -1.82 -1.64
CA PHE A 61 13.58 -1.31 -0.27
C PHE A 61 12.34 -1.83 0.48
N VAL A 62 11.22 -1.99 -0.20
CA VAL A 62 10.06 -2.70 0.35
C VAL A 62 10.43 -4.17 0.61
N ASP A 63 11.37 -4.74 -0.15
CA ASP A 63 11.98 -6.03 0.08
C ASP A 63 12.90 -6.07 1.31
N GLU A 64 13.26 -4.92 1.89
CA GLU A 64 13.87 -4.87 3.22
C GLU A 64 12.83 -4.76 4.34
N MET A 65 11.56 -4.47 4.02
CA MET A 65 10.50 -4.51 5.01
C MET A 65 10.20 -5.96 5.36
N ASP A 66 10.37 -6.29 6.64
CA ASP A 66 9.99 -7.57 7.17
C ASP A 66 8.50 -7.57 7.54
N PHE A 67 7.72 -8.34 6.77
CA PHE A 67 6.31 -8.58 7.06
C PHE A 67 6.06 -9.98 7.62
N SER A 68 7.11 -10.77 7.88
CA SER A 68 6.96 -12.15 8.31
C SER A 68 6.29 -12.22 9.68
N GLY A 69 5.23 -13.02 9.76
CA GLY A 69 4.46 -13.22 11.00
C GLY A 69 3.51 -12.07 11.35
N LEU A 70 3.42 -11.03 10.51
CA LEU A 70 2.41 -9.98 10.64
C LEU A 70 1.14 -10.37 9.89
N GLU A 71 -0.01 -10.01 10.45
CA GLU A 71 -1.28 -10.08 9.74
C GLU A 71 -1.31 -9.05 8.59
N LEU A 72 -2.16 -9.29 7.57
CA LEU A 72 -2.19 -8.45 6.37
C LEU A 72 -2.44 -6.96 6.67
N ASP A 73 -3.36 -6.67 7.59
CA ASP A 73 -3.66 -5.30 8.01
C ASP A 73 -2.53 -4.66 8.84
N GLU A 74 -1.75 -5.45 9.58
CA GLU A 74 -0.57 -4.99 10.33
C GLU A 74 0.60 -4.66 9.41
N ALA A 75 0.89 -5.54 8.45
CA ALA A 75 1.89 -5.29 7.42
C ALA A 75 1.51 -4.05 6.60
N LEU A 76 0.23 -3.90 6.24
CA LEU A 76 -0.24 -2.74 5.50
C LEU A 76 -0.09 -1.44 6.31
N ARG A 77 -0.37 -1.47 7.62
CA ARG A 77 -0.08 -0.34 8.53
C ARG A 77 1.39 0.03 8.49
N LEU A 78 2.29 -0.95 8.61
CA LEU A 78 3.73 -0.73 8.58
C LEU A 78 4.16 -0.09 7.25
N PHE A 79 3.61 -0.57 6.13
CA PHE A 79 3.82 0.02 4.81
C PHE A 79 3.32 1.48 4.72
N GLN A 80 2.13 1.75 5.28
CA GLN A 80 1.54 3.09 5.32
C GLN A 80 2.35 4.09 6.18
N THR A 81 3.24 3.62 7.05
CA THR A 81 4.17 4.51 7.77
C THR A 81 5.25 5.10 6.86
N HIS A 82 5.49 4.53 5.67
CA HIS A 82 6.49 5.04 4.73
C HIS A 82 5.82 5.79 3.56
N VAL A 83 4.65 5.33 3.13
CA VAL A 83 3.93 5.87 1.95
C VAL A 83 2.47 6.14 2.28
N ARG A 84 1.88 7.19 1.71
CA ARG A 84 0.45 7.48 1.87
C ARG A 84 -0.37 6.82 0.75
N LEU A 85 -1.30 5.94 1.11
CA LEU A 85 -2.21 5.23 0.19
C LEU A 85 -3.56 5.95 -0.03
N GLN A 86 -3.53 7.27 -0.22
CA GLN A 86 -4.74 8.07 -0.45
C GLN A 86 -4.56 8.91 -1.72
N GLY A 87 -5.63 9.08 -2.50
CA GLY A 87 -5.63 9.91 -3.72
C GLY A 87 -6.15 9.16 -4.95
N GLU A 88 -5.47 9.34 -6.09
CA GLU A 88 -5.86 8.73 -7.35
C GLU A 88 -5.82 7.19 -7.30
N ALA A 89 -6.92 6.54 -7.69
CA ALA A 89 -7.09 5.09 -7.62
C ALA A 89 -5.93 4.33 -8.29
N GLN A 90 -5.53 4.73 -9.50
CA GLN A 90 -4.45 4.09 -10.26
C GLN A 90 -3.09 4.15 -9.54
N LYS A 91 -2.84 5.20 -8.74
CA LYS A 91 -1.58 5.34 -7.97
C LYS A 91 -1.60 4.46 -6.74
N VAL A 92 -2.74 4.40 -6.03
CA VAL A 92 -2.94 3.51 -4.89
C VAL A 92 -2.78 2.05 -5.33
N GLU A 93 -3.38 1.69 -6.46
CA GLU A 93 -3.27 0.35 -7.07
C GLU A 93 -1.84 -0.11 -7.24
N ARG A 94 -1.00 0.77 -7.79
CA ARG A 94 0.40 0.44 -8.01
C ARG A 94 1.17 0.19 -6.72
N LEU A 95 0.85 0.92 -5.65
CA LEU A 95 1.50 0.76 -4.35
C LEU A 95 1.00 -0.49 -3.63
N VAL A 96 -0.30 -0.79 -3.72
CA VAL A 96 -0.89 -2.01 -3.16
C VAL A 96 -0.36 -3.25 -3.88
N GLU A 97 -0.14 -3.20 -5.21
CA GLU A 97 0.47 -4.28 -5.99
C GLU A 97 1.88 -4.62 -5.45
N VAL A 98 2.70 -3.60 -5.17
CA VAL A 98 4.04 -3.77 -4.60
C VAL A 98 3.99 -4.36 -3.19
N PHE A 99 3.12 -3.81 -2.35
CA PHE A 99 2.91 -4.30 -1.00
C PHE A 99 2.48 -5.78 -0.98
N SER A 100 1.49 -6.13 -1.80
CA SER A 100 0.89 -7.47 -1.81
C SER A 100 1.91 -8.53 -2.22
N ARG A 101 2.70 -8.27 -3.27
CA ARG A 101 3.79 -9.18 -3.68
C ARG A 101 4.80 -9.40 -2.56
N ARG A 102 5.18 -8.33 -1.87
CA ARG A 102 6.11 -8.44 -0.74
C ARG A 102 5.50 -9.23 0.42
N TYR A 103 4.25 -8.96 0.76
CA TYR A 103 3.55 -9.69 1.81
C TYR A 103 3.46 -11.19 1.50
N CYS A 104 3.14 -11.55 0.26
CA CYS A 104 3.11 -12.94 -0.19
C CYS A 104 4.47 -13.62 -0.04
N ALA A 105 5.56 -12.94 -0.42
CA ALA A 105 6.92 -13.46 -0.28
C ALA A 105 7.33 -13.69 1.19
N CYS A 106 6.90 -12.80 2.10
CA CYS A 106 7.19 -12.92 3.54
C CYS A 106 6.31 -13.92 4.28
N ASN A 107 5.09 -14.18 3.78
CA ASN A 107 4.07 -14.99 4.46
C ASN A 107 3.51 -16.09 3.54
N PRO A 108 4.34 -17.04 3.06
CA PRO A 108 3.91 -18.08 2.14
C PRO A 108 2.81 -18.98 2.73
N ALA A 109 2.78 -19.14 4.07
CA ALA A 109 1.73 -19.89 4.75
C ALA A 109 0.34 -19.25 4.60
N VAL A 110 0.26 -17.91 4.65
CA VAL A 110 -1.02 -17.20 4.46
C VAL A 110 -1.47 -17.31 3.01
N VAL A 111 -0.53 -17.20 2.06
CA VAL A 111 -0.83 -17.39 0.63
C VAL A 111 -1.32 -18.81 0.37
N SER A 112 -0.72 -19.83 1.00
CA SER A 112 -1.16 -21.22 0.83
C SER A 112 -2.54 -21.52 1.41
N ALA A 113 -3.03 -20.67 2.31
CA ALA A 113 -4.38 -20.75 2.86
C ALA A 113 -5.43 -20.01 2.00
N LEU A 114 -4.99 -19.26 0.99
CA LEU A 114 -5.81 -18.58 -0.01
C LEU A 114 -5.62 -19.26 -1.37
N CYS A 115 -6.56 -19.10 -2.29
CA CYS A 115 -6.48 -19.70 -3.63
C CYS A 115 -5.46 -18.98 -4.54
N SER A 116 -5.25 -17.67 -4.36
CA SER A 116 -4.40 -16.87 -5.26
C SER A 116 -3.67 -15.69 -4.59
N GLU A 117 -2.53 -15.29 -5.15
CA GLU A 117 -1.86 -14.02 -4.82
C GLU A 117 -2.74 -12.80 -5.14
N ASP A 118 -3.64 -12.94 -6.13
CA ASP A 118 -4.60 -11.89 -6.47
C ASP A 118 -5.61 -11.65 -5.34
N THR A 119 -5.94 -12.69 -4.57
CA THR A 119 -6.80 -12.56 -3.37
C THR A 119 -6.16 -11.65 -2.33
N VAL A 120 -4.85 -11.77 -2.10
CA VAL A 120 -4.11 -10.90 -1.17
C VAL A 120 -4.17 -9.45 -1.65
N PHE A 121 -4.00 -9.22 -2.94
CA PHE A 121 -4.09 -7.90 -3.54
C PHE A 121 -5.48 -7.27 -3.38
N VAL A 122 -6.55 -8.01 -3.71
CA VAL A 122 -7.93 -7.54 -3.54
C VAL A 122 -8.24 -7.27 -2.07
N LEU A 123 -7.80 -8.16 -1.17
CA LEU A 123 -8.01 -8.00 0.26
C LEU A 123 -7.26 -6.79 0.83
N ALA A 124 -6.01 -6.57 0.42
CA ALA A 124 -5.24 -5.39 0.81
C ALA A 124 -5.95 -4.10 0.36
N PHE A 125 -6.53 -4.10 -0.83
CA PHE A 125 -7.36 -3.01 -1.33
C PHE A 125 -8.62 -2.78 -0.50
N ALA A 126 -9.33 -3.86 -0.17
CA ALA A 126 -10.52 -3.80 0.67
C ALA A 126 -10.20 -3.23 2.06
N ILE A 127 -9.04 -3.58 2.63
CA ILE A 127 -8.53 -3.00 3.89
C ILE A 127 -8.28 -1.49 3.74
N VAL A 128 -7.65 -1.04 2.64
CA VAL A 128 -7.44 0.40 2.39
C VAL A 128 -8.78 1.14 2.29
N LEU A 129 -9.76 0.56 1.60
CA LEU A 129 -11.11 1.13 1.45
C LEU A 129 -11.85 1.17 2.79
N LEU A 130 -11.80 0.09 3.55
CA LEU A 130 -12.41 0.00 4.88
C LEU A 130 -11.82 1.03 5.85
N ASN A 131 -10.49 1.16 5.89
CA ASN A 131 -9.82 2.16 6.70
C ASN A 131 -10.23 3.59 6.29
N THR A 132 -10.32 3.84 4.97
CA THR A 132 -10.78 5.14 4.46
C THR A 132 -12.23 5.41 4.84
N ASP A 133 -13.12 4.43 4.73
CA ASP A 133 -14.53 4.56 5.08
C ASP A 133 -14.75 4.78 6.59
N MET A 134 -14.05 4.00 7.42
CA MET A 134 -14.16 4.07 8.88
C MET A 134 -13.65 5.39 9.46
N TYR A 135 -12.55 5.93 8.93
CA TYR A 135 -11.87 7.08 9.54
C TYR A 135 -12.03 8.39 8.76
N SER A 136 -12.57 8.36 7.55
CA SER A 136 -12.85 9.60 6.82
C SER A 136 -13.98 10.39 7.48
N PRO A 137 -13.77 11.69 7.80
CA PRO A 137 -14.83 12.54 8.35
C PRO A 137 -15.93 12.85 7.32
N SER A 138 -15.68 12.59 6.03
CA SER A 138 -16.65 12.79 4.95
C SER A 138 -17.71 11.69 4.88
N VAL A 139 -17.45 10.52 5.49
CA VAL A 139 -18.41 9.41 5.55
C VAL A 139 -19.26 9.56 6.81
N ARG A 140 -20.58 9.71 6.62
CA ARG A 140 -21.52 9.82 7.75
C ARG A 140 -21.52 8.53 8.54
N HIS A 141 -21.56 8.65 9.87
CA HIS A 141 -21.44 7.51 10.79
C HIS A 141 -22.48 6.39 10.55
N ASP A 142 -23.70 6.76 10.14
CA ASP A 142 -24.79 5.84 9.81
C ASP A 142 -24.58 5.05 8.51
N ARG A 143 -23.67 5.51 7.65
CA ARG A 143 -23.34 4.92 6.35
C ARG A 143 -22.00 4.18 6.32
N LYS A 144 -21.26 4.18 7.42
CA LYS A 144 -19.99 3.46 7.51
C LYS A 144 -20.22 1.96 7.35
N MET A 145 -19.30 1.32 6.63
CA MET A 145 -19.31 -0.10 6.33
C MET A 145 -19.31 -0.91 7.62
N ARG A 146 -20.36 -1.72 7.83
CA ARG A 146 -20.44 -2.65 8.95
C ARG A 146 -19.63 -3.90 8.67
N LEU A 147 -19.40 -4.70 9.70
CA LEU A 147 -18.69 -5.97 9.58
C LEU A 147 -19.33 -6.88 8.52
N ASP A 148 -20.65 -7.01 8.54
CA ASP A 148 -21.37 -7.84 7.57
C ASP A 148 -21.29 -7.27 6.14
N ASP A 149 -21.23 -5.95 5.99
CA ASP A 149 -21.02 -5.31 4.68
C ASP A 149 -19.62 -5.62 4.14
N PHE A 150 -18.59 -5.54 4.99
CA PHE A 150 -17.21 -5.87 4.63
C PHE A 150 -17.07 -7.33 4.18
N ILE A 151 -17.65 -8.27 4.95
CA ILE A 151 -17.66 -9.70 4.59
C ILE A 151 -18.41 -9.93 3.28
N LYS A 152 -19.59 -9.30 3.12
CA LYS A 152 -20.40 -9.44 1.92
C LYS A 152 -19.69 -8.93 0.67
N ASN A 153 -18.95 -7.83 0.78
CA ASN A 153 -18.19 -7.24 -0.33
C ASN A 153 -17.02 -8.12 -0.80
N LEU A 154 -16.59 -9.08 0.01
CA LEU A 154 -15.46 -9.98 -0.26
C LEU A 154 -15.89 -11.41 -0.62
N ARG A 155 -17.18 -11.65 -0.84
CA ARG A 155 -17.66 -12.97 -1.25
C ARG A 155 -17.19 -13.34 -2.66
N GLY A 156 -16.76 -14.58 -2.83
CA GLY A 156 -16.28 -15.13 -4.10
C GLY A 156 -14.97 -14.51 -4.60
N VAL A 157 -14.25 -13.75 -3.78
CA VAL A 157 -13.01 -13.07 -4.17
C VAL A 157 -11.84 -14.05 -4.32
N ASP A 158 -11.89 -15.20 -3.64
CA ASP A 158 -10.82 -16.19 -3.67
C ASP A 158 -11.08 -17.23 -4.75
N ASP A 159 -10.89 -16.85 -6.02
CA ASP A 159 -11.18 -17.70 -7.20
C ASP A 159 -12.60 -18.27 -7.25
N GLY A 160 -13.58 -17.50 -6.76
CA GLY A 160 -14.99 -17.90 -6.66
C GLY A 160 -15.39 -18.47 -5.30
N GLU A 161 -14.42 -18.72 -4.42
CA GLU A 161 -14.65 -19.11 -3.03
C GLU A 161 -14.64 -17.92 -2.06
N ASP A 162 -15.17 -18.14 -0.86
CA ASP A 162 -15.22 -17.14 0.21
C ASP A 162 -13.99 -17.25 1.12
N ILE A 163 -13.36 -16.11 1.39
CA ILE A 163 -12.29 -16.00 2.40
C ILE A 163 -12.87 -16.39 3.78
N PRO A 164 -12.16 -17.16 4.63
CA PRO A 164 -12.65 -17.56 5.94
C PRO A 164 -13.17 -16.39 6.77
N ARG A 165 -14.41 -16.52 7.27
CA ARG A 165 -15.10 -15.43 7.97
C ARG A 165 -14.30 -14.90 9.16
N ASP A 166 -13.72 -15.77 9.96
CA ASP A 166 -12.96 -15.39 11.17
C ASP A 166 -11.74 -14.51 10.81
N PHE A 167 -11.14 -14.76 9.64
CA PHE A 167 -10.04 -13.94 9.13
C PHE A 167 -10.51 -12.51 8.82
N LEU A 168 -11.63 -12.36 8.10
CA LEU A 168 -12.22 -11.06 7.78
C LEU A 168 -12.70 -10.31 9.02
N VAL A 169 -13.27 -11.02 9.99
CA VAL A 169 -13.70 -10.45 11.28
C VAL A 169 -12.49 -9.92 12.05
N GLY A 170 -11.40 -10.70 12.11
CA GLY A 170 -10.16 -10.28 12.76
C GLY A 170 -9.60 -8.98 12.17
N ILE A 171 -9.54 -8.91 10.84
CA ILE A 171 -9.11 -7.71 10.11
C ILE A 171 -10.01 -6.51 10.44
N TYR A 172 -11.33 -6.66 10.32
CA TYR A 172 -12.28 -5.57 10.56
C TYR A 172 -12.17 -5.03 11.99
N GLU A 173 -12.09 -5.91 12.98
CA GLU A 173 -11.98 -5.56 14.39
C GLU A 173 -10.65 -4.87 14.72
N ARG A 174 -9.53 -5.31 14.12
CA ARG A 174 -8.24 -4.64 14.27
C ARG A 174 -8.23 -3.26 13.65
N ILE A 175 -8.82 -3.09 12.46
CA ILE A 175 -8.96 -1.78 11.81
C ILE A 175 -9.83 -0.87 12.68
N ARG A 176 -10.99 -1.35 13.16
CA ARG A 176 -11.91 -0.55 14.00
C ARG A 176 -11.28 -0.05 15.30
N LYS A 177 -10.26 -0.76 15.82
CA LYS A 177 -9.56 -0.43 17.07
C LYS A 177 -8.33 0.48 16.87
N GLN A 178 -8.02 0.90 15.64
CA GLN A 178 -6.97 1.90 15.36
C GLN A 178 -7.36 3.28 15.89
#